data_AF-A0A1H3G1J5-F1
#
_entry.id   AF-A0A1H3G1J5-F1
#
_cell.length_a   1.000
_cell.length_b   1.000
_cell.length_c   1.000
_cell.angle_alpha   90.00
_cell.angle_beta   90.00
_cell.angle_gamma   90.00
#
_symmetry.space_group_name_H-M   'P 1'
#
loop_
_entity.id
_entity.type
_entity.pdbx_description
1 polymer ?
#
loop_
_entity_poly.entity_id
_entity_poly.type
_entity_poly.pdbx_seq_one_letter_code
_entity_poly.pdbx_strand_id
1 'polypeptide(L)'
;MNKFIISAFISVLILGSTAVFASGNKESALTPIRAQDLLNLMSCKDKKANEQVKDRVNGTKVTCGEVTKKTASAVSANSKASSSGGGY
;
A
#
# COMPACT_ATOMS: atom_id res chain seq x y z
N MET A 1 -44.22 28.41 -5.68
CA MET A 1 -42.92 28.47 -6.37
C MET A 1 -41.80 27.70 -5.68
N ASN A 2 -41.84 27.45 -4.36
CA ASN A 2 -40.78 26.67 -3.66
C ASN A 2 -40.74 25.16 -3.94
N LYS A 3 -41.84 24.54 -4.37
CA LYS A 3 -41.91 23.07 -4.56
C LYS A 3 -41.14 22.58 -5.79
N PHE A 4 -41.03 23.40 -6.83
CA PHE A 4 -40.31 23.04 -8.06
C PHE A 4 -38.79 23.09 -7.89
N ILE A 5 -38.31 24.03 -7.07
CA ILE A 5 -36.87 24.19 -6.77
C ILE A 5 -36.36 22.95 -6.02
N ILE A 6 -37.10 22.51 -4.99
CA ILE A 6 -36.74 21.32 -4.20
C ILE A 6 -36.71 20.06 -5.07
N SER A 7 -37.67 19.91 -5.98
CA SER A 7 -37.70 18.78 -6.92
C SER A 7 -36.47 18.75 -7.83
N ALA A 8 -36.00 19.90 -8.31
CA ALA A 8 -34.84 19.96 -9.19
C ALA A 8 -33.53 19.56 -8.49
N PHE A 9 -33.36 19.96 -7.23
CA PHE A 9 -32.18 19.59 -6.44
C PHE A 9 -32.12 18.09 -6.12
N ILE A 10 -33.27 17.46 -5.86
CA ILE A 10 -33.34 16.02 -5.61
C ILE A 10 -32.99 15.23 -6.88
N SER A 11 -33.47 15.67 -8.05
CA SER A 11 -33.17 15.02 -9.34
C SER A 11 -31.68 15.10 -9.69
N VAL A 12 -31.02 16.24 -9.45
CA VAL A 12 -29.59 16.41 -9.68
C VAL A 12 -28.75 15.58 -8.71
N LEU A 13 -29.19 15.45 -7.45
CA LEU A 13 -28.51 14.61 -6.45
C LEU A 13 -28.55 13.12 -6.84
N ILE A 14 -29.68 12.63 -7.36
CA ILE A 14 -29.84 11.23 -7.77
C ILE A 14 -29.00 10.93 -9.04
N LEU A 15 -28.97 11.84 -10.01
CA LEU A 15 -28.15 11.68 -11.22
C LEU A 15 -26.65 11.92 -10.99
N GLY A 16 -26.27 12.75 -10.00
CA GLY A 16 -24.87 13.02 -9.67
C GLY A 16 -24.19 11.90 -8.87
N SER A 17 -24.98 11.02 -8.24
CA SER A 17 -24.46 9.95 -7.36
C SER A 17 -23.87 8.75 -8.12
N THR A 18 -24.11 8.62 -9.43
CA THR A 18 -23.62 7.47 -10.22
C THR A 18 -22.29 7.72 -10.92
N ALA A 19 -21.73 8.93 -10.84
CA ALA A 19 -20.50 9.31 -11.53
C ALA A 19 -19.32 9.49 -10.55
N VAL A 20 -19.13 8.55 -9.62
CA VAL A 20 -17.82 8.40 -8.97
C VAL A 20 -16.94 7.58 -9.89
N PHE A 21 -16.28 8.25 -10.84
CA PHE A 21 -15.14 7.68 -11.53
C PHE A 21 -14.00 7.57 -10.52
N ALA A 22 -14.01 6.51 -9.72
CA ALA A 22 -12.81 6.08 -9.04
C ALA A 22 -11.82 5.63 -10.13
N SER A 23 -11.00 6.56 -10.63
CA SER A 23 -9.76 6.26 -11.35
C SER A 23 -8.77 5.63 -10.37
N GLY A 24 -9.17 4.51 -9.77
CA GLY A 24 -8.33 3.68 -8.94
C GLY A 24 -7.80 2.59 -9.85
N ASN A 25 -6.49 2.60 -10.10
CA ASN A 25 -5.80 1.47 -10.68
C ASN A 25 -6.22 0.22 -9.89
N LYS A 26 -6.94 -0.72 -10.52
CA LYS A 26 -7.52 -1.89 -9.84
C LYS A 26 -6.45 -2.83 -9.28
N GLU A 27 -5.20 -2.60 -9.67
CA GLU A 27 -4.04 -3.35 -9.22
C GLU A 27 -3.10 -2.46 -8.44
N SER A 28 -2.64 -2.96 -7.29
CA SER A 28 -1.62 -2.26 -6.52
C SER A 28 -0.32 -2.26 -7.33
N ALA A 29 0.25 -1.08 -7.58
CA ALA A 29 1.57 -0.96 -8.20
C ALA A 29 2.68 -1.55 -7.32
N LEU A 30 2.36 -1.88 -6.06
CA LEU A 30 3.28 -2.51 -5.13
C LEU A 30 3.18 -4.03 -5.23
N THR A 31 4.34 -4.64 -5.46
CA THR A 31 4.56 -6.07 -5.26
C THR A 31 4.15 -6.46 -3.83
N PRO A 32 3.35 -7.52 -3.67
CA PRO A 32 2.89 -7.97 -2.37
C PRO A 32 4.04 -8.56 -1.57
N ILE A 33 4.23 -8.06 -0.35
CA ILE A 33 5.20 -8.57 0.62
C ILE A 33 4.42 -9.08 1.83
N ARG A 34 4.82 -10.22 2.39
CA ARG A 34 4.20 -10.72 3.62
C ARG A 34 4.44 -9.76 4.77
N ALA A 35 3.40 -9.51 5.58
CA ALA A 35 3.49 -8.61 6.74
C ALA A 35 4.63 -8.99 7.70
N GLN A 36 4.84 -10.29 7.92
CA GLN A 36 5.92 -10.82 8.75
C GLN A 36 7.31 -10.43 8.23
N ASP A 37 7.53 -10.54 6.91
CA ASP A 37 8.80 -10.19 6.26
C ASP A 37 9.06 -8.67 6.39
N LEU A 38 8.00 -7.85 6.28
CA LEU A 38 8.07 -6.40 6.46
C LEU A 38 8.38 -6.01 7.91
N LEU A 39 7.77 -6.68 8.89
CA LEU A 39 8.03 -6.49 10.33
C LEU A 39 9.48 -6.86 10.69
N ASN A 40 10.00 -7.93 10.12
CA ASN A 40 11.38 -8.35 10.30
C ASN A 40 12.34 -7.34 9.65
N LEU A 41 12.02 -6.85 8.44
CA LEU A 41 12.81 -5.82 7.76
C LEU A 41 12.88 -4.53 8.60
N MET A 42 11.75 -4.09 9.16
CA MET A 42 11.68 -2.94 10.06
C MET A 42 12.51 -3.16 11.33
N SER A 43 12.51 -4.39 11.87
CA SER A 43 13.32 -4.74 13.04
C SER A 43 14.83 -4.80 12.74
N CYS A 44 15.20 -4.92 11.47
CA CYS A 44 16.58 -5.00 10.98
C CYS A 44 17.15 -3.68 10.45
N LYS A 45 16.37 -2.58 10.47
CA LYS A 45 16.72 -1.32 9.81
C LYS A 45 18.05 -0.70 10.30
N ASP A 46 18.35 -0.85 11.58
CA ASP A 46 19.56 -0.31 12.22
C ASP A 46 20.54 -1.42 12.65
N LYS A 47 20.38 -2.63 12.09
CA LYS A 47 21.15 -3.83 12.47
C LYS A 47 22.09 -4.27 11.36
N LYS A 48 23.22 -4.85 11.75
CA LYS A 48 24.17 -5.43 10.80
C LYS A 48 23.57 -6.69 10.17
N ALA A 49 23.98 -7.01 8.95
CA ALA A 49 23.47 -8.16 8.21
C ALA A 49 23.63 -9.51 8.96
N ASN A 50 24.66 -9.63 9.81
CA ASN A 50 24.92 -10.86 10.58
C ASN A 50 24.15 -10.93 11.90
N GLU A 51 23.42 -9.88 12.27
CA GLU A 51 22.63 -9.87 13.50
C GLU A 51 21.32 -10.64 13.31
N GLN A 52 20.88 -11.27 14.40
CA GLN A 52 19.62 -11.98 14.45
C GLN A 52 18.57 -11.17 15.21
N VAL A 53 17.36 -11.12 14.67
CA VAL A 53 16.19 -10.55 15.35
C VAL A 53 15.17 -11.64 15.61
N LYS A 54 14.39 -11.46 16.68
CA LYS A 54 13.28 -12.34 16.98
C LYS A 54 12.05 -11.86 16.21
N ASP A 55 11.51 -12.74 15.39
CA ASP A 55 10.27 -12.52 14.67
C ASP A 55 9.10 -12.32 15.66
N ARG A 56 8.30 -11.27 15.43
CA ARG A 56 7.21 -10.89 16.35
C ARG A 56 5.92 -11.69 16.17
N VAL A 57 5.81 -12.45 15.09
CA VAL A 57 4.63 -13.26 14.74
C VAL A 57 4.80 -14.70 15.21
N ASN A 58 5.96 -15.31 14.94
CA ASN A 58 6.20 -16.73 15.27
C ASN A 58 7.32 -16.97 16.30
N GLY A 59 8.02 -15.91 16.74
CA GLY A 59 9.08 -16.02 17.76
C GLY A 59 10.40 -16.63 17.27
N THR A 60 10.53 -16.92 15.97
CA THR A 60 11.74 -17.53 15.38
C THR A 60 12.87 -16.50 15.28
N LYS A 61 14.12 -16.93 15.44
CA LYS A 61 15.28 -16.05 15.20
C LYS A 61 15.56 -16.01 13.69
N VAL A 62 15.58 -14.82 13.12
CA VAL A 62 15.86 -14.60 11.69
C VAL A 62 17.08 -13.69 11.53
N THR A 63 17.92 -13.99 10.55
CA THR A 63 19.13 -13.21 10.26
C THR A 63 18.79 -12.02 9.37
N CYS A 64 19.23 -10.82 9.75
CA CYS A 64 18.87 -9.59 9.05
C CYS A 64 19.32 -9.55 7.58
N GLY A 65 20.49 -10.13 7.26
CA GLY A 65 20.95 -10.24 5.88
C GLY A 65 20.01 -11.07 4.99
N GLU A 66 19.43 -12.13 5.56
CA GLU A 66 18.49 -13.01 4.86
C GLU A 66 17.14 -12.34 4.64
N VAL A 67 16.63 -11.64 5.67
CA VAL A 67 15.40 -10.84 5.60
C VAL A 67 15.53 -9.74 4.54
N THR A 68 16.62 -8.99 4.55
CA THR A 68 16.88 -7.93 3.57
C THR A 68 16.97 -8.50 2.16
N LYS A 69 17.68 -9.61 1.96
CA LYS A 69 17.78 -10.26 0.64
C LYS A 69 16.42 -10.77 0.12
N LYS A 70 15.63 -11.39 1.00
CA LYS A 70 14.29 -11.91 0.68
C LYS A 70 13.33 -10.79 0.28
N THR A 71 13.48 -9.62 0.89
CA THR A 71 12.57 -8.48 0.68
C THR A 71 13.10 -7.50 -0.38
N ALA A 72 14.39 -7.60 -0.73
CA ALA A 72 15.07 -6.68 -1.65
C ALA A 72 14.43 -6.63 -3.03
N SER A 73 14.07 -7.76 -3.63
CA SER A 73 13.48 -7.78 -4.98
C SER A 73 12.13 -7.06 -5.05
N ALA A 74 11.29 -7.25 -4.02
CA ALA A 74 9.99 -6.60 -3.91
C ALA A 74 10.11 -5.10 -3.57
N VAL A 75 11.01 -4.74 -2.66
CA VAL A 75 11.32 -3.33 -2.34
C VAL A 75 11.88 -2.61 -3.57
N SER A 76 12.79 -3.24 -4.32
CA SER A 76 13.36 -2.67 -5.55
C SER A 76 12.31 -2.44 -6.62
N ALA A 77 11.39 -3.39 -6.80
CA ALA A 77 10.26 -3.26 -7.72
C ALA A 77 9.32 -2.11 -7.30
N ASN A 78 9.05 -1.98 -6.00
CA ASN A 78 8.19 -0.93 -5.46
C ASN A 78 8.83 0.45 -5.51
N SER A 79 10.14 0.57 -5.26
CA SER A 79 10.88 1.83 -5.39
C SER A 79 10.87 2.35 -6.83
N LYS A 80 10.99 1.44 -7.82
CA LYS A 80 10.89 1.79 -9.24
C LYS A 80 9.48 2.23 -9.64
N ALA A 81 8.45 1.52 -9.17
CA ALA A 81 7.06 1.91 -9.39
C ALA A 81 6.73 3.27 -8.75
N SER A 82 7.25 3.54 -7.56
CA SER A 82 7.05 4.81 -6.86
C SER A 82 7.76 5.99 -7.54
N SER A 83 8.86 5.75 -8.26
CA SER A 83 9.58 6.76 -9.05
C SER A 83 8.90 7.10 -10.38
N SER A 84 8.01 6.25 -10.89
CA SER A 84 7.30 6.48 -12.16
C SER A 84 5.89 7.03 -12.00
N GLY A 85 5.38 7.13 -10.76
CA GLY A 85 4.02 7.60 -10.45
C GLY A 85 3.88 9.10 -10.18
N GLY A 86 4.92 9.90 -10.45
CA GLY A 86 4.89 11.35 -10.30
C GLY A 86 4.40 12.05 -11.57
N GLY A 87 3.10 11.98 -11.83
CA GLY A 87 2.50 12.60 -13.01
C GLY A 87 1.00 12.69 -12.91
N TYR A 88 0.50 13.50 -11.97
CA TYR A 88 -0.82 14.10 -12.01
C TYR A 88 -0.70 15.55 -11.54
#